data_AF-A0A1R1BGJ4-F1
#
_entry.id   AF-A0A1R1BGJ4-F1
#
_cell.length_a   1.000
_cell.length_b   1.000
_cell.length_c   1.000
_cell.angle_alpha   90.00
_cell.angle_beta   90.00
_cell.angle_gamma   90.00
#
_symmetry.space_group_name_H-M   'P 1'
#
loop_
_entity.id
_entity.type
_entity.pdbx_description
1 polymer ?
#
loop_
_entity_poly.entity_id
_entity_poly.type
_entity_poly.pdbx_seq_one_letter_code
_entity_poly.pdbx_strand_id
1 'polypeptide(L)'
;MMKSDVSKQKIEQILDPAHLLCKDDIVWILGFIKKKVAEKNPQLLELSQPRLLQNFHYFAEISLMLIQRRNGFDQEADRLKTWIAEAVYGLQSDPLTDQSLPVSPSSPSS
;
A
#
# COMPACT_ATOMS: atom_id res chain seq x y z
N MET A 1 6.01 -12.40 15.88
CA MET A 1 5.60 -12.33 14.46
C MET A 1 4.12 -11.91 14.44
N MET A 2 3.80 -10.61 14.46
CA MET A 2 2.40 -10.08 14.55
C MET A 2 2.24 -8.65 13.98
N LYS A 3 3.27 -8.06 13.35
CA LYS A 3 3.27 -6.63 12.97
C LYS A 3 2.79 -6.36 11.54
N SER A 4 2.78 -7.36 10.68
CA SER A 4 2.39 -7.24 9.27
C SER A 4 0.87 -7.16 9.08
N ASP A 5 0.10 -8.00 9.77
CA ASP A 5 -1.37 -8.03 9.67
C ASP A 5 -2.03 -6.71 10.09
N VAL A 6 -1.54 -6.09 11.17
CA VAL A 6 -2.09 -4.83 11.68
C VAL A 6 -1.92 -3.69 10.67
N SER A 7 -0.80 -3.68 9.95
CA SER A 7 -0.53 -2.65 8.94
C SER A 7 -1.44 -2.82 7.72
N LYS A 8 -1.68 -4.06 7.30
CA LYS A 8 -2.58 -4.37 6.19
C LYS A 8 -4.03 -4.00 6.52
N GLN A 9 -4.52 -4.40 7.69
CA GLN A 9 -5.86 -4.03 8.17
C GLN A 9 -6.05 -2.52 8.28
N LYS A 10 -5.03 -1.80 8.76
CA LYS A 10 -5.06 -0.33 8.82
C LYS A 10 -5.17 0.28 7.42
N ILE A 11 -4.44 -0.23 6.43
CA ILE A 11 -4.53 0.26 5.05
C ILE A 11 -5.90 -0.05 4.44
N GLU A 12 -6.43 -1.26 4.65
CA GLU A 12 -7.77 -1.65 4.20
C GLU A 12 -8.85 -0.74 4.80
N GLN A 13 -8.76 -0.42 6.09
CA GLN A 13 -9.66 0.53 6.75
C GLN A 13 -9.56 1.93 6.13
N ILE A 14 -8.36 2.43 5.84
CA ILE A 14 -8.19 3.78 5.27
C ILE A 14 -8.71 3.86 3.83
N LEU A 15 -8.60 2.75 3.09
CA LEU A 15 -9.08 2.64 1.71
C LEU A 15 -10.59 2.32 1.63
N ASP A 16 -11.24 1.97 2.74
CA ASP A 16 -12.69 1.74 2.78
C ASP A 16 -13.44 3.01 2.36
N PRO A 17 -14.32 2.96 1.36
CA PRO A 17 -15.16 4.10 0.96
C PRO A 17 -15.96 4.71 2.13
N ALA A 18 -16.40 3.90 3.09
CA ALA A 18 -17.15 4.34 4.27
C ALA A 18 -16.29 5.02 5.35
N HIS A 19 -14.96 4.88 5.28
CA HIS A 19 -14.05 5.50 6.25
C HIS A 19 -13.79 6.97 5.91
N LEU A 20 -13.91 7.84 6.92
CA LEU A 20 -13.57 9.25 6.79
C LEU A 20 -12.06 9.43 6.95
N LEU A 21 -11.40 9.80 5.86
CA LEU A 21 -9.96 10.07 5.84
C LEU A 21 -9.62 11.23 6.76
N CYS A 22 -8.87 10.96 7.82
CA CYS A 22 -8.36 11.98 8.70
C CYS A 22 -6.88 12.26 8.47
N LYS A 23 -6.41 13.40 8.98
CA LYS A 23 -5.00 13.79 8.88
C LYS A 23 -4.05 12.73 9.47
N ASP A 24 -4.45 12.09 10.56
CA ASP A 24 -3.62 11.09 11.23
C ASP A 24 -3.46 9.82 10.38
N ASP A 25 -4.49 9.43 9.62
CA ASP A 25 -4.40 8.32 8.67
C ASP A 25 -3.39 8.61 7.56
N ILE A 26 -3.38 9.84 7.04
CA ILE A 26 -2.42 10.28 6.02
C ILE A 26 -0.99 10.26 6.57
N VAL A 27 -0.78 10.85 7.75
CA VAL A 27 0.53 10.86 8.42
C VAL A 27 1.00 9.44 8.69
N TRP A 28 0.10 8.56 9.10
CA TRP A 28 0.40 7.15 9.34
C TRP A 28 0.83 6.43 8.05
N ILE A 29 0.12 6.62 6.93
CA ILE A 29 0.47 6.03 5.63
C ILE A 29 1.84 6.52 5.14
N LEU A 30 2.08 7.84 5.19
CA LEU A 30 3.37 8.39 4.79
C LEU A 30 4.51 7.82 5.65
N GLY A 31 4.28 7.68 6.96
CA GLY A 31 5.20 7.01 7.87
C GLY A 31 5.44 5.54 7.51
N PHE A 32 4.38 4.81 7.17
CA PHE A 32 4.44 3.41 6.76
C PHE A 32 5.25 3.23 5.46
N ILE A 33 4.96 4.00 4.41
CA ILE A 33 5.70 3.96 3.14
C ILE A 33 7.18 4.25 3.39
N LYS A 34 7.49 5.35 4.10
CA LYS A 34 8.86 5.72 4.45
C LYS A 34 9.59 4.58 5.17
N LYS A 35 8.92 3.93 6.12
CA LYS A 35 9.48 2.80 6.86
C LYS A 35 9.78 1.61 5.94
N LYS A 36 8.84 1.22 5.08
CA LYS A 36 9.04 0.10 4.13
C LYS A 36 10.16 0.36 3.13
N VAL A 37 10.32 1.60 2.69
CA VAL A 37 11.43 2.03 1.82
C VAL A 37 12.77 1.96 2.57
N ALA A 38 12.82 2.45 3.82
CA ALA A 38 14.03 2.40 4.64
C ALA A 38 14.46 0.95 4.98
N GLU A 39 13.49 0.06 5.17
CA GLU A 39 13.70 -1.37 5.39
C GLU A 39 14.12 -2.12 4.11
N LYS A 40 14.14 -1.45 2.94
CA LYS A 40 14.40 -2.07 1.63
C LYS A 40 13.55 -3.32 1.42
N ASN A 41 12.24 -3.20 1.69
CA ASN A 41 11.31 -4.32 1.61
C ASN A 41 11.51 -5.08 0.28
N PRO A 42 11.74 -6.41 0.31
CA PRO A 42 11.98 -7.18 -0.92
C PRO A 42 10.93 -6.96 -2.00
N GLN A 43 9.65 -6.79 -1.61
CA GLN A 43 8.59 -6.51 -2.59
C GLN A 43 8.74 -5.15 -3.29
N LEU A 44 9.28 -4.13 -2.62
CA LEU A 44 9.62 -2.86 -3.27
C LEU A 44 10.74 -3.05 -4.29
N LEU A 45 11.71 -3.92 -3.99
CA LEU A 45 12.84 -4.18 -4.88
C LEU A 45 12.43 -5.01 -6.10
N GLU A 46 11.37 -5.80 -6.00
CA GLU A 46 10.78 -6.56 -7.12
C GLU A 46 9.90 -5.70 -8.03
N LEU A 47 9.49 -4.51 -7.60
CA LEU A 47 8.72 -3.60 -8.44
C LEU A 47 9.58 -3.04 -9.58
N SER A 48 8.94 -2.86 -10.74
CA SER A 48 9.58 -2.19 -11.87
C SER A 48 9.90 -0.73 -11.55
N GLN A 49 10.96 -0.20 -12.15
CA GLN A 49 11.38 1.20 -11.95
C GLN A 49 10.25 2.22 -12.25
N PRO A 50 9.44 2.08 -13.32
CA PRO A 50 8.28 2.96 -13.52
C PRO A 50 7.26 2.91 -12.39
N ARG A 51 7.03 1.73 -11.79
CA ARG A 51 6.11 1.60 -10.65
C ARG A 51 6.65 2.26 -9.39
N LEU A 52 7.95 2.11 -9.12
CA LEU A 52 8.60 2.81 -8.01
C LEU A 52 8.50 4.34 -8.14
N LEU A 53 8.72 4.87 -9.35
CA LEU A 53 8.54 6.30 -9.63
C LEU A 53 7.10 6.74 -9.41
N GLN A 54 6.12 5.93 -9.84
CA GLN A 54 4.69 6.21 -9.62
C GLN A 54 4.35 6.23 -8.13
N ASN A 55 4.81 5.25 -7.36
CA ASN A 55 4.59 5.19 -5.90
C ASN A 55 5.19 6.42 -5.21
N PHE A 56 6.42 6.81 -5.60
CA PHE A 56 7.07 8.00 -5.08
C PHE A 56 6.33 9.29 -5.46
N HIS A 57 5.86 9.39 -6.71
CA HIS A 57 5.09 10.54 -7.18
C HIS A 57 3.84 10.77 -6.33
N TYR A 58 3.04 9.71 -6.08
CA TYR A 58 1.87 9.82 -5.22
C TYR A 58 2.23 10.09 -3.76
N PHE A 59 3.29 9.47 -3.23
CA PHE A 59 3.80 9.79 -1.90
C PHE A 59 4.15 11.28 -1.76
N ALA A 60 4.79 11.88 -2.76
CA ALA A 60 5.15 13.29 -2.79
C ALA A 60 3.91 14.19 -2.89
N GLU A 61 2.96 13.88 -3.78
CA GLU A 61 1.70 14.61 -3.93
C GLU A 61 0.90 14.66 -2.62
N ILE A 62 0.72 13.50 -1.97
CA ILE A 62 0.03 13.41 -0.67
C ILE A 62 0.75 14.24 0.39
N SER A 63 2.08 14.21 0.41
CA SER A 63 2.90 14.98 1.35
C SER A 63 2.78 16.49 1.13
N LEU A 64 2.81 16.93 -0.14
CA LEU A 64 2.64 18.32 -0.53
C LEU A 64 1.25 18.84 -0.16
N MET A 65 0.21 18.06 -0.43
CA MET A 65 -1.17 18.39 -0.06
C MET A 65 -1.31 18.57 1.46
N LEU A 66 -0.68 17.69 2.26
CA LEU A 66 -0.67 17.78 3.72
C LEU A 66 0.01 19.06 4.23
N ILE A 67 1.12 19.47 3.60
CA ILE A 67 1.86 20.70 3.95
C ILE A 67 1.07 21.95 3.55
N GLN A 68 0.44 21.94 2.38
CA GLN A 68 -0.26 23.09 1.82
C GLN A 68 -1.58 23.43 2.52
N ARG A 69 -2.03 22.61 3.50
CA ARG A 69 -3.28 22.81 4.29
C ARG A 69 -4.44 23.36 3.44
N ARG A 70 -4.73 22.73 2.30
CA ARG A 70 -5.98 23.04 1.60
C ARG A 70 -7.13 22.57 2.49
N ASN A 71 -8.03 23.47 2.85
CA ASN A 71 -9.25 23.20 3.63
C ASN A 71 -10.28 22.33 2.86
N GLY A 72 -9.82 21.46 1.97
CA GLY A 72 -10.63 20.68 1.02
C GLY A 72 -10.38 19.18 1.11
N PHE A 73 -9.88 18.67 2.25
CA PHE A 73 -9.72 17.22 2.48
C PHE A 73 -11.00 16.45 2.17
N ASP A 74 -12.17 17.04 2.44
CA ASP A 74 -13.47 16.42 2.17
C ASP A 74 -13.85 16.38 0.69
N GLN A 75 -13.46 17.38 -0.12
CA GLN A 75 -13.73 17.37 -1.57
C GLN A 75 -12.78 16.47 -2.36
N GLU A 76 -11.59 16.22 -1.80
CA GLU A 76 -10.54 15.44 -2.46
C GLU A 76 -10.35 14.05 -1.83
N ALA A 77 -11.18 13.66 -0.84
CA ALA A 77 -11.04 12.42 -0.09
C ALA A 77 -11.01 11.17 -0.98
N ASP A 78 -11.92 11.05 -1.95
CA ASP A 78 -11.96 9.91 -2.87
C ASP A 78 -10.71 9.84 -3.77
N ARG A 79 -10.24 11.00 -4.21
CA ARG A 79 -9.01 11.13 -5.00
C ARG A 79 -7.80 10.77 -4.14
N LEU A 80 -7.82 11.16 -2.87
CA LEU A 80 -6.77 10.88 -1.91
C LEU A 80 -6.69 9.38 -1.59
N LYS A 81 -7.82 8.68 -1.46
CA LYS A 81 -7.85 7.20 -1.34
C LYS A 81 -7.18 6.55 -2.55
N THR A 82 -7.48 7.04 -3.75
CA THR A 82 -6.82 6.57 -4.98
C THR A 82 -5.31 6.80 -4.94
N TRP A 83 -4.85 7.99 -4.56
CA TRP A 83 -3.41 8.27 -4.45
C TRP A 83 -2.72 7.41 -3.40
N ILE A 84 -3.38 7.21 -2.25
CA ILE A 84 -2.88 6.35 -1.19
C ILE A 84 -2.74 4.92 -1.70
N ALA A 85 -3.76 4.37 -2.37
CA ALA A 85 -3.76 3.02 -2.92
C ALA A 85 -2.59 2.81 -3.90
N GLU A 86 -2.33 3.80 -4.76
CA GLU A 86 -1.20 3.76 -5.68
C GLU A 86 0.15 3.87 -4.95
N ALA A 87 0.26 4.73 -3.95
CA ALA A 87 1.50 4.92 -3.18
C ALA A 87 1.88 3.67 -2.36
N VAL A 88 0.90 2.91 -1.88
CA VAL A 88 1.10 1.68 -1.08
C VAL A 88 1.14 0.40 -1.91
N TYR A 89 1.04 0.50 -3.23
CA TYR A 89 1.04 -0.67 -4.10
C TYR A 89 2.34 -1.47 -3.95
N GLY A 90 2.21 -2.78 -3.77
CA GLY A 90 3.35 -3.67 -3.52
C GLY A 90 3.93 -3.59 -2.10
N LEU A 91 3.28 -2.86 -1.17
CA LEU A 91 3.69 -2.79 0.25
C LEU A 91 2.82 -3.64 1.20
N GLN A 92 1.72 -4.20 0.69
CA GLN A 92 0.65 -4.82 1.48
C GLN A 92 0.78 -6.35 1.63
N SER A 93 1.63 -7.00 0.85
CA SER A 93 1.73 -8.46 0.86
C SER A 93 2.94 -8.90 1.68
N ASP A 94 2.70 -9.74 2.69
CA ASP A 94 3.76 -10.58 3.23
C ASP A 94 4.08 -11.67 2.18
N PRO A 95 5.35 -12.05 1.99
CA PRO A 95 5.77 -13.06 1.02
C PRO A 95 5.40 -14.50 1.41
N LEU A 96 4.25 -14.74 2.04
CA LEU A 96 3.81 -16.07 2.47
C LEU A 96 2.49 -16.54 1.85
N THR A 97 2.09 -15.99 0.71
CA THR A 97 0.97 -16.52 -0.09
C THR A 97 1.45 -17.07 -1.44
N ASP A 98 2.57 -17.78 -1.43
CA ASP A 98 3.04 -18.58 -2.59
C ASP A 98 3.24 -20.06 -2.20
N GLN A 99 2.30 -20.61 -1.43
CA GLN A 99 2.15 -22.06 -1.24
C GLN A 99 0.72 -22.50 -1.53
N SER A 100 0.32 -22.43 -2.79
CA SER A 100 -0.67 -23.38 -3.32
C SER A 100 -0.38 -23.63 -4.79
N LEU A 101 0.62 -24.48 -5.05
CA LEU A 101 0.67 -25.56 -6.05
C LEU A 101 2.14 -26.04 -6.10
N PRO A 102 2.44 -27.36 -6.04
CA PRO A 102 1.91 -28.30 -7.03
C PRO A 102 1.69 -29.74 -6.50
N VAL A 103 0.63 -30.42 -6.95
CA VAL A 103 0.77 -31.85 -7.27
C VAL A 103 -0.11 -32.16 -8.48
N SER A 104 0.52 -32.24 -9.65
CA SER A 104 0.03 -33.14 -10.70
C SER A 104 0.39 -34.56 -10.27
N PRO A 105 -0.56 -35.48 -10.08
CA PRO A 105 -0.24 -36.90 -10.19
C PRO A 105 -0.40 -37.31 -11.65
N SER A 106 0.73 -37.54 -12.31
CA SER A 106 0.80 -38.30 -13.55
C SER A 106 0.31 -39.74 -13.29
N SER A 107 -0.82 -40.09 -13.93
CA SER A 107 -1.29 -41.39 -14.49
C SER A 107 -1.17 -42.70 -13.66
N PRO A 108 -2.06 -43.68 -13.94
CA PRO A 108 -1.68 -44.67 -14.94
C PRO A 108 -2.80 -45.02 -15.94
N SER A 109 -2.36 -45.40 -17.13
CA SER A 109 -3.14 -46.11 -18.13
C SER A 109 -3.84 -47.35 -17.57
N SER A 110 -5.10 -47.55 -17.96
CA SER A 110 -5.71 -48.86 -18.27
C SER A 110 -6.93 -48.63 -19.14
#